data_AF-A0AAN8WIB6-F1
#
_entry.id   AF-A0AAN8WIB6-F1
#
_cell.length_a   1.000
_cell.length_b   1.000
_cell.length_c   1.000
_cell.angle_alpha   90.00
_cell.angle_beta   90.00
_cell.angle_gamma   90.00
#
_symmetry.space_group_name_H-M   'P 1'
#
loop_
_entity.id
_entity.type
_entity.pdbx_description
1 polymer ?
#
loop_
_entity_poly.entity_id
_entity_poly.type
_entity_poly.pdbx_seq_one_letter_code
_entity_poly.pdbx_strand_id
1 'polypeptide(L)'
;MSYAGVDVKYKNQEYSVLIQPTNVPELTKVSVQETGIVIGASVTLTKIEETLKHLINTLPEHSTRIYASFVEMLRWFAGKQIRNAAAIGGNIMTGSPISDLIPLLMASRSILTLCSEARGERQVEMNPSFFTGYRQNIAHSDEILLSVHIPVTEKDEYFYGYKQSRRRDDDIAIVNAGMRVRFESDSIVVKNLDLAFGGMAPTTVMAPGAMKELSGMAWESSLLEKGTDLILKDLPLSPSAPGGMIEYRRALTLSFFFKFYLSVRSQLAEKLPKLVPPLTSDEQKAIRPSQLEIPKSTQLFQKVPTHQSPLDPIGRPILHASALKQATGEAVYVDDIPHFENELYAGYVLSTRANAKIISIDESEALKVEGVRRFFCARDVPGERNMTGSIAHDEYVFAPERVTCVGQLIGMVVACDQLTAQRAAKLVKIQYEDIKPLIITIQASF
;
A
#
# COMPACT_ATOMS: atom_id res chain seq x y z
N MET A 1 -13.99 5.70 1.01
CA MET A 1 -14.46 4.38 0.50
C MET A 1 -13.34 3.38 0.16
N SER A 2 -12.05 3.77 0.09
CA SER A 2 -11.00 2.87 -0.45
C SER A 2 -10.65 1.64 0.40
N TYR A 3 -10.47 1.78 1.72
CA TYR A 3 -10.05 0.65 2.56
C TYR A 3 -11.19 -0.30 2.95
N ALA A 4 -12.37 0.24 3.30
CA ALA A 4 -13.54 -0.55 3.62
C ALA A 4 -13.95 -1.46 2.44
N GLY A 5 -13.85 -0.98 1.19
CA GLY A 5 -14.14 -1.79 0.01
C GLY A 5 -13.22 -3.03 -0.11
N VAL A 6 -11.93 -2.89 0.20
CA VAL A 6 -10.98 -4.01 0.22
C VAL A 6 -11.33 -5.00 1.34
N ASP A 7 -11.64 -4.49 2.54
CA ASP A 7 -12.00 -5.34 3.68
C ASP A 7 -13.31 -6.11 3.43
N VAL A 8 -14.32 -5.48 2.79
CA VAL A 8 -15.55 -6.15 2.37
C VAL A 8 -15.26 -7.22 1.31
N LYS A 9 -14.50 -6.89 0.26
CA LYS A 9 -14.29 -7.81 -0.88
C LYS A 9 -13.39 -8.99 -0.53
N TYR A 10 -12.30 -8.75 0.20
CA TYR A 10 -11.23 -9.73 0.40
C TYR A 10 -11.13 -10.27 1.83
N LYS A 11 -11.63 -9.56 2.84
CA LYS A 11 -11.63 -10.01 4.25
C LYS A 11 -13.01 -10.41 4.76
N ASN A 12 -14.02 -10.41 3.89
CA ASN A 12 -15.39 -10.78 4.23
C ASN A 12 -15.95 -9.99 5.42
N GLN A 13 -15.52 -8.74 5.58
CA GLN A 13 -16.07 -7.88 6.63
C GLN A 13 -17.45 -7.38 6.21
N GLU A 14 -18.36 -7.34 7.16
CA GLU A 14 -19.71 -6.83 6.96
C GLU A 14 -19.93 -5.60 7.85
N TYR A 15 -20.32 -4.49 7.22
CA TYR A 15 -20.64 -3.24 7.90
C TYR A 15 -22.13 -2.97 7.71
N SER A 16 -22.92 -3.19 8.77
CA SER A 16 -24.38 -3.03 8.71
C SER A 16 -24.82 -1.56 8.55
N VAL A 17 -23.98 -0.63 8.99
CA VAL A 17 -24.22 0.81 8.88
C VAL A 17 -22.96 1.48 8.33
N LEU A 18 -23.13 2.32 7.31
CA LEU A 18 -22.07 3.12 6.71
C LEU A 18 -22.45 4.60 6.76
N ILE A 19 -21.53 5.42 7.25
CA ILE A 19 -21.67 6.88 7.29
C ILE A 19 -20.63 7.47 6.34
N GLN A 20 -21.08 8.32 5.40
CA GLN A 20 -20.20 9.00 4.46
C GLN A 20 -20.12 10.50 4.77
N PRO A 21 -19.04 10.97 5.41
CA PRO A 21 -18.95 12.35 5.88
C PRO A 21 -18.35 13.31 4.85
N THR A 22 -18.26 12.92 3.57
CA THR A 22 -17.54 13.68 2.53
C THR A 22 -18.20 15.00 2.15
N ASN A 23 -19.44 15.25 2.58
CA ASN A 23 -20.16 16.50 2.30
C ASN A 23 -20.18 17.45 3.49
N VAL A 24 -19.53 17.09 4.60
CA VAL A 24 -19.41 17.94 5.79
C VAL A 24 -18.31 19.00 5.54
N PRO A 25 -18.64 20.30 5.54
CA PRO A 25 -17.68 21.36 5.20
C PRO A 25 -16.43 21.35 6.09
N GLU A 26 -16.59 21.11 7.39
CA GLU A 26 -15.51 21.09 8.37
C GLU A 26 -14.48 19.99 8.06
N LEU A 27 -14.94 18.85 7.54
CA LEU A 27 -14.10 17.71 7.18
C LEU A 27 -13.45 17.84 5.80
N THR A 28 -13.87 18.80 4.97
CA THR A 28 -13.37 19.00 3.61
C THR A 28 -12.61 20.32 3.42
N LYS A 29 -12.50 21.12 4.48
CA LYS A 29 -11.78 22.39 4.49
C LYS A 29 -10.28 22.19 4.61
N VAL A 30 -9.52 23.06 3.95
CA VAL A 30 -8.09 23.25 4.19
C VAL A 30 -7.87 24.71 4.58
N SER A 31 -7.19 24.96 5.69
CA SER A 31 -6.87 26.30 6.16
C SER A 31 -5.39 26.44 6.47
N VAL A 32 -4.77 27.48 5.92
CA VAL A 32 -3.38 27.85 6.18
C VAL A 32 -3.34 28.77 7.39
N GLN A 33 -2.46 28.48 8.32
CA GLN A 33 -2.23 29.24 9.55
C GLN A 33 -0.73 29.56 9.65
N GLU A 34 -0.35 30.45 10.58
CA GLU A 34 1.06 30.81 10.77
C GLU A 34 1.92 29.61 11.21
N THR A 35 1.34 28.70 12.00
CA THR A 35 2.04 27.53 12.56
C THR A 35 2.05 26.32 11.63
N GLY A 36 1.29 26.35 10.52
CA GLY A 36 1.12 25.18 9.66
C GLY A 36 -0.16 25.19 8.84
N ILE A 37 -0.53 24.02 8.34
CA ILE A 37 -1.75 23.79 7.58
C ILE A 37 -2.67 22.86 8.36
N VAL A 38 -3.94 23.23 8.48
CA VAL A 38 -5.00 22.38 9.03
C VAL A 38 -5.82 21.81 7.90
N ILE A 39 -5.89 20.48 7.83
CA ILE A 39 -6.51 19.71 6.76
C ILE A 39 -7.66 18.91 7.36
N GLY A 40 -8.88 19.12 6.87
CA GLY A 40 -10.04 18.31 7.24
C GLY A 40 -9.84 16.84 6.87
N ALA A 41 -10.36 15.93 7.70
CA ALA A 41 -10.06 14.49 7.56
C ALA A 41 -10.60 13.83 6.28
N SER A 42 -11.59 14.45 5.61
CA SER A 42 -12.16 14.00 4.33
C SER A 42 -11.50 14.62 3.10
N VAL A 43 -10.49 15.49 3.26
CA VAL A 43 -9.75 16.07 2.12
C VAL A 43 -8.96 14.97 1.40
N THR A 44 -9.08 14.96 0.08
CA THR A 44 -8.44 13.96 -0.78
C THR A 44 -6.93 14.17 -0.88
N LEU A 45 -6.18 13.09 -1.10
CA LEU A 45 -4.72 13.16 -1.23
C LEU A 45 -4.28 14.05 -2.40
N THR A 46 -5.04 14.06 -3.51
CA THR A 46 -4.77 14.98 -4.64
C THR A 46 -4.91 16.44 -4.23
N LYS A 47 -5.98 16.80 -3.50
CA LYS A 47 -6.18 18.19 -3.08
C LYS A 47 -5.11 18.65 -2.10
N ILE A 48 -4.65 17.74 -1.23
CA ILE A 48 -3.50 17.98 -0.35
C ILE A 48 -2.23 18.21 -1.19
N GLU A 49 -1.92 17.33 -2.13
CA GLU A 49 -0.76 17.46 -3.02
C GLU A 49 -0.72 18.81 -3.73
N GLU A 50 -1.85 19.24 -4.32
CA GLU A 50 -1.98 20.53 -5.00
C GLU A 50 -1.75 21.71 -4.05
N THR A 51 -2.34 21.66 -2.85
CA THR A 51 -2.23 22.74 -1.87
C THR A 51 -0.80 22.85 -1.35
N LEU A 52 -0.16 21.72 -1.03
CA LEU A 52 1.23 21.70 -0.57
C LEU A 52 2.19 22.21 -1.65
N LYS A 53 2.00 21.84 -2.92
CA LYS A 53 2.78 22.39 -4.04
C LYS A 53 2.64 23.90 -4.15
N HIS A 54 1.44 24.43 -3.98
CA HIS A 54 1.23 25.88 -3.97
C HIS A 54 1.98 26.56 -2.81
N LEU A 55 1.93 25.99 -1.61
CA LEU A 55 2.65 26.52 -0.45
C LEU A 55 4.18 26.47 -0.62
N ILE A 56 4.72 25.36 -1.14
CA ILE A 56 6.15 25.21 -1.44
C ILE A 56 6.64 26.30 -2.40
N ASN A 57 5.80 26.70 -3.37
CA ASN A 57 6.16 27.72 -4.35
C ASN A 57 6.01 29.17 -3.84
N THR A 58 5.32 29.38 -2.71
CA THR A 58 4.96 30.72 -2.21
C THR A 58 5.65 31.07 -0.89
N LEU A 59 5.94 30.08 -0.05
CA LEU A 59 6.59 30.26 1.23
C LEU A 59 8.11 30.01 1.15
N PRO A 60 8.90 30.51 2.10
CA PRO A 60 10.32 30.22 2.16
C PRO A 60 10.61 28.71 2.24
N GLU A 61 11.64 28.22 1.55
CA GLU A 61 12.05 26.81 1.52
C GLU A 61 12.11 26.20 2.93
N HIS A 62 12.75 26.89 3.87
CA HIS A 62 12.93 26.40 5.24
C HIS A 62 11.63 26.19 6.01
N SER A 63 10.51 26.79 5.59
CA SER A 63 9.20 26.63 6.23
C SER A 63 8.37 25.48 5.64
N THR A 64 8.81 24.90 4.51
CA THR A 64 8.02 23.95 3.72
C THR A 64 8.67 22.58 3.55
N ARG A 65 9.73 22.27 4.31
CA ARG A 65 10.49 21.00 4.16
C ARG A 65 9.65 19.76 4.46
N ILE A 66 8.73 19.84 5.43
CA ILE A 66 7.73 18.79 5.67
C ILE A 66 6.82 18.66 4.44
N TYR A 67 6.30 19.76 3.91
CA TYR A 67 5.38 19.76 2.75
C TYR A 67 6.04 19.17 1.51
N ALA A 68 7.30 19.52 1.24
CA ALA A 68 8.08 18.95 0.15
C ALA A 68 8.21 17.42 0.28
N SER A 69 8.43 16.92 1.48
CA SER A 69 8.50 15.47 1.75
C SER A 69 7.15 14.78 1.58
N PHE A 70 6.04 15.41 1.99
CA PHE A 70 4.70 14.90 1.71
C PHE A 70 4.42 14.82 0.21
N VAL A 71 4.76 15.85 -0.57
CA VAL A 71 4.60 15.85 -2.02
C VAL A 71 5.43 14.74 -2.67
N GLU A 72 6.69 14.57 -2.26
CA GLU A 72 7.54 13.51 -2.80
C GLU A 72 7.02 12.11 -2.44
N MET A 73 6.48 11.90 -1.23
CA MET A 73 5.88 10.61 -0.87
C MET A 73 4.56 10.36 -1.62
N LEU A 74 3.73 11.39 -1.82
CA LEU A 74 2.49 11.29 -2.59
C LEU A 74 2.72 11.00 -4.08
N ARG A 75 3.87 11.40 -4.63
CA ARG A 75 4.28 11.07 -5.99
C ARG A 75 4.28 9.57 -6.26
N TRP A 76 4.73 8.78 -5.28
CA TRP A 76 4.84 7.31 -5.32
C TRP A 76 3.66 6.61 -4.62
N PHE A 77 2.62 7.36 -4.23
CA PHE A 77 1.45 6.85 -3.54
C PHE A 77 0.35 6.49 -4.53
N ALA A 78 0.21 5.20 -4.84
CA ALA A 78 -0.86 4.65 -5.69
C ALA A 78 -1.02 5.36 -7.07
N GLY A 79 -2.10 5.05 -7.78
CA GLY A 79 -2.54 5.81 -8.96
C GLY A 79 -3.33 7.09 -8.63
N LYS A 80 -3.50 7.97 -9.64
CA LYS A 80 -4.33 9.18 -9.51
C LYS A 80 -5.77 8.88 -9.07
N GLN A 81 -6.33 7.77 -9.56
CA GLN A 81 -7.69 7.30 -9.25
C GLN A 81 -7.86 7.10 -7.74
N ILE A 82 -6.87 6.48 -7.10
CA ILE A 82 -6.88 6.27 -5.64
C ILE A 82 -6.68 7.60 -4.92
N ARG A 83 -5.71 8.44 -5.32
CA ARG A 83 -5.46 9.73 -4.66
C ARG A 83 -6.64 10.72 -4.76
N ASN A 84 -7.42 10.64 -5.83
CA ASN A 84 -8.62 11.45 -6.02
C ASN A 84 -9.78 11.05 -5.10
N ALA A 85 -9.80 9.82 -4.57
CA ALA A 85 -10.88 9.30 -3.74
C ALA A 85 -10.47 9.00 -2.29
N ALA A 86 -9.18 8.75 -2.05
CA ALA A 86 -8.63 8.49 -0.73
C ALA A 86 -8.48 9.80 0.04
N ALA A 87 -8.97 9.83 1.27
CA ALA A 87 -8.84 10.95 2.18
C ALA A 87 -7.74 10.70 3.22
N ILE A 88 -7.09 11.78 3.69
CA ILE A 88 -6.02 11.69 4.70
C ILE A 88 -6.49 11.02 5.99
N GLY A 89 -7.70 11.33 6.46
CA GLY A 89 -8.23 10.73 7.67
C GLY A 89 -8.47 9.23 7.51
N GLY A 90 -8.92 8.80 6.32
CA GLY A 90 -9.03 7.37 6.01
C GLY A 90 -7.68 6.65 6.06
N ASN A 91 -6.60 7.28 5.58
CA ASN A 91 -5.26 6.72 5.67
C ASN A 91 -4.77 6.59 7.13
N ILE A 92 -4.98 7.61 7.95
CA ILE A 92 -4.58 7.64 9.36
C ILE A 92 -5.39 6.61 10.17
N MET A 93 -6.73 6.68 10.10
CA MET A 93 -7.60 5.87 10.93
C MET A 93 -7.58 4.38 10.55
N THR A 94 -7.16 4.03 9.33
CA THR A 94 -6.91 2.63 8.95
C THR A 94 -5.75 2.02 9.76
N GLY A 95 -4.79 2.83 10.23
CA GLY A 95 -3.68 2.36 11.06
C GLY A 95 -2.83 1.27 10.40
N SER A 96 -2.59 1.37 9.10
CA SER A 96 -1.80 0.39 8.35
C SER A 96 -0.31 0.49 8.75
N PRO A 97 0.37 -0.62 9.10
CA PRO A 97 1.79 -0.60 9.49
C PRO A 97 2.75 -0.12 8.40
N ILE A 98 2.28 -0.11 7.16
CA ILE A 98 2.99 0.24 5.91
C ILE A 98 2.39 1.50 5.27
N SER A 99 1.67 2.33 6.04
CA SER A 99 1.22 3.61 5.53
C SER A 99 2.41 4.50 5.22
N ASP A 100 2.39 5.15 4.06
CA ASP A 100 3.42 6.10 3.65
C ASP A 100 3.29 7.46 4.34
N LEU A 101 2.10 7.81 4.86
CA LEU A 101 1.87 9.12 5.48
C LEU A 101 2.08 9.12 7.00
N ILE A 102 1.81 8.01 7.67
CA ILE A 102 1.90 7.93 9.14
C ILE A 102 3.33 8.21 9.65
N PRO A 103 4.41 7.65 9.06
CA PRO A 103 5.77 8.00 9.48
C PRO A 103 6.08 9.49 9.33
N LEU A 104 5.57 10.15 8.28
CA LEU A 104 5.74 11.59 8.07
C LEU A 104 5.00 12.40 9.15
N LEU A 105 3.75 12.03 9.43
CA LEU A 105 2.92 12.67 10.46
C LEU A 105 3.54 12.51 11.86
N MET A 106 4.10 11.34 12.14
CA MET A 106 4.74 11.04 13.42
C MET A 106 6.07 11.80 13.58
N ALA A 107 6.94 11.78 12.58
CA ALA A 107 8.20 12.50 12.62
C ALA A 107 8.00 14.03 12.65
N SER A 108 6.93 14.54 12.05
CA SER A 108 6.59 15.97 12.08
C SER A 108 5.85 16.40 13.34
N ARG A 109 5.50 15.46 14.23
CA ARG A 109 4.65 15.71 15.42
C ARG A 109 3.36 16.43 15.06
N SER A 110 2.74 15.98 13.96
CA SER A 110 1.46 16.52 13.50
C SER A 110 0.39 16.34 14.58
N ILE A 111 -0.50 17.33 14.71
CA ILE A 111 -1.58 17.29 15.70
C ILE A 111 -2.87 16.82 15.04
N LEU A 112 -3.52 15.84 15.65
CA LEU A 112 -4.83 15.32 15.25
C LEU A 112 -5.90 15.92 16.15
N THR A 113 -6.97 16.43 15.56
CA THR A 113 -8.14 16.87 16.32
C THR A 113 -9.19 15.77 16.25
N LEU A 114 -9.45 15.11 17.39
CA LEU A 114 -10.56 14.18 17.56
C LEU A 114 -11.77 14.93 18.11
N CYS A 115 -12.96 14.58 17.65
CA CYS A 115 -14.19 15.24 18.05
C CYS A 115 -15.30 14.22 18.29
N SER A 116 -16.09 14.45 19.34
CA SER A 116 -17.34 13.77 19.63
C SER A 116 -18.35 14.76 20.20
N GLU A 117 -19.63 14.54 19.93
CA GLU A 117 -20.71 15.34 20.53
C GLU A 117 -20.66 15.31 22.07
N ALA A 118 -20.41 14.14 22.66
CA ALA A 118 -20.44 13.97 24.12
C ALA A 118 -19.18 14.47 24.84
N ARG A 119 -18.06 14.62 24.13
CA ARG A 119 -16.73 14.93 24.71
C ARG A 119 -16.16 16.27 24.26
N GLY A 120 -16.75 16.86 23.22
CA GLY A 120 -16.17 17.99 22.52
C GLY A 120 -14.94 17.59 21.73
N GLU A 121 -14.06 18.57 21.53
CA GLU A 121 -12.83 18.40 20.77
C GLU A 121 -11.63 18.16 21.68
N ARG A 122 -10.74 17.27 21.26
CA ARG A 122 -9.42 17.13 21.88
C ARG A 122 -8.34 16.99 20.83
N GLN A 123 -7.17 17.52 21.16
CA GLN A 123 -5.99 17.43 20.32
C GLN A 123 -5.05 16.35 20.83
N VAL A 124 -4.49 15.59 19.89
CA VAL A 124 -3.55 14.50 20.15
C VAL A 124 -2.37 14.64 19.20
N GLU A 125 -1.16 14.64 19.74
CA GLU A 125 0.05 14.57 18.92
C GLU A 125 0.21 13.17 18.30
N MET A 126 0.49 13.10 17.00
CA MET A 126 0.83 11.85 16.33
C MET A 126 2.19 11.35 16.84
N ASN A 127 2.15 10.31 17.66
CA ASN A 127 3.31 9.66 18.25
C ASN A 127 3.08 8.13 18.33
N PRO A 128 4.06 7.33 18.80
CA PRO A 128 3.91 5.88 18.86
C PRO A 128 2.74 5.36 19.72
N SER A 129 2.21 6.15 20.66
CA SER A 129 1.08 5.72 21.50
C SER A 129 -0.29 5.92 20.86
N PHE A 130 -0.39 6.64 19.74
CA PHE A 130 -1.65 6.80 19.02
C PHE A 130 -2.19 5.46 18.48
N PHE A 131 -1.31 4.57 18.02
CA PHE A 131 -1.69 3.22 17.57
C PHE A 131 -1.44 2.20 18.67
N THR A 132 -2.53 1.68 19.25
CA THR A 132 -2.50 0.72 20.37
C THR A 132 -2.25 -0.72 19.92
N GLY A 133 -2.34 -0.99 18.62
CA GLY A 133 -2.17 -2.32 18.04
C GLY A 133 -2.38 -2.31 16.52
N TYR A 134 -2.33 -3.50 15.91
CA TYR A 134 -2.52 -3.65 14.46
C TYR A 134 -3.88 -3.09 14.03
N ARG A 135 -3.87 -1.99 13.26
CA ARG A 135 -5.08 -1.25 12.83
C ARG A 135 -6.00 -0.81 13.97
N GLN A 136 -5.43 -0.57 15.15
CA GLN A 136 -6.13 -0.04 16.32
C GLN A 136 -5.52 1.29 16.74
N ASN A 137 -6.35 2.19 17.25
CA ASN A 137 -5.93 3.51 17.69
C ASN A 137 -6.66 3.93 18.98
N ILE A 138 -6.27 5.06 19.54
CA ILE A 138 -6.80 5.58 20.80
C ILE A 138 -8.16 6.30 20.70
N ALA A 139 -8.72 6.45 19.49
CA ALA A 139 -10.01 7.14 19.34
C ALA A 139 -11.11 6.29 20.00
N HIS A 140 -11.99 6.96 20.75
CA HIS A 140 -13.17 6.30 21.30
C HIS A 140 -14.16 5.94 20.19
N SER A 141 -15.05 4.99 20.44
CA SER A 141 -16.05 4.54 19.48
C SER A 141 -17.02 5.64 19.02
N ASP A 142 -17.14 6.71 19.80
CA ASP A 142 -17.97 7.89 19.52
C ASP A 142 -17.18 9.09 18.99
N GLU A 143 -15.87 8.94 18.75
CA GLU A 143 -15.01 9.98 18.19
C GLU A 143 -14.78 9.81 16.69
N ILE A 144 -14.68 10.93 16.00
CA ILE A 144 -14.16 11.01 14.63
C ILE A 144 -12.86 11.81 14.61
N LEU A 145 -12.03 11.56 13.59
CA LEU A 145 -10.96 12.48 13.24
C LEU A 145 -11.56 13.67 12.48
N LEU A 146 -11.46 14.86 13.04
CA LEU A 146 -11.95 16.11 12.44
C LEU A 146 -10.91 16.69 11.48
N SER A 147 -9.67 16.85 11.95
CA SER A 147 -8.63 17.50 11.18
C SER A 147 -7.23 17.06 11.59
N VAL A 148 -6.26 17.36 10.72
CA VAL A 148 -4.84 17.12 10.91
C VAL A 148 -4.11 18.45 10.70
N HIS A 149 -3.36 18.89 11.70
CA HIS A 149 -2.44 20.02 11.60
C HIS A 149 -1.04 19.52 11.28
N ILE A 150 -0.52 19.90 10.10
CA ILE A 150 0.85 19.63 9.67
C ILE A 150 1.66 20.93 9.83
N PRO A 151 2.67 20.96 10.73
CA PRO A 151 3.37 22.20 11.04
C PRO A 151 4.27 22.67 9.90
N VAL A 152 4.62 23.97 9.93
CA VAL A 152 5.77 24.48 9.17
C VAL A 152 7.09 24.04 9.82
N THR A 153 8.17 24.05 9.06
CA THR A 153 9.54 23.83 9.59
C THR A 153 10.24 25.13 9.97
N GLU A 154 11.20 25.06 10.90
CA GLU A 154 12.07 26.18 11.26
C GLU A 154 13.36 26.24 10.41
N LYS A 155 14.11 27.35 10.50
CA LYS A 155 15.35 27.57 9.72
C LYS A 155 16.38 26.45 9.89
N ASP A 156 16.57 26.00 11.12
CA ASP A 156 17.51 24.95 11.53
C ASP A 156 16.88 23.55 11.59
N GLU A 157 15.69 23.38 11.00
CA GLU A 157 14.95 22.12 11.00
C GLU A 157 14.86 21.52 9.60
N TYR A 158 15.25 20.26 9.46
CA TYR A 158 15.28 19.53 8.21
C TYR A 158 14.41 18.29 8.29
N PHE A 159 13.77 17.95 7.18
CA PHE A 159 12.79 16.87 7.12
C PHE A 159 12.86 16.13 5.79
N TYR A 160 12.88 14.80 5.84
CA TYR A 160 12.87 13.95 4.65
C TYR A 160 12.00 12.71 4.85
N GLY A 161 11.31 12.31 3.78
CA GLY A 161 10.57 11.05 3.68
C GLY A 161 11.28 10.05 2.77
N TYR A 162 11.20 8.76 3.11
CA TYR A 162 11.75 7.67 2.29
C TYR A 162 10.75 6.53 2.14
N LYS A 163 10.77 5.89 0.98
CA LYS A 163 9.96 4.70 0.66
C LYS A 163 10.78 3.73 -0.17
N GLN A 164 10.68 2.45 0.15
CA GLN A 164 11.13 1.35 -0.71
C GLN A 164 10.01 0.33 -0.86
N SER A 165 9.75 -0.07 -2.10
CA SER A 165 8.76 -1.06 -2.52
C SER A 165 9.37 -2.00 -3.58
N ARG A 166 8.64 -3.00 -4.08
CA ARG A 166 9.14 -3.89 -5.16
C ARG A 166 9.15 -3.19 -6.52
N ARG A 167 8.22 -2.24 -6.72
CA ARG A 167 8.14 -1.35 -7.88
C ARG A 167 8.06 0.10 -7.42
N ARG A 168 8.50 1.05 -8.25
CA ARG A 168 8.51 2.47 -7.88
C ARG A 168 7.10 3.04 -7.72
N ASP A 169 6.23 2.74 -8.67
CA ASP A 169 4.86 3.23 -8.72
C ASP A 169 3.85 2.15 -8.29
N ASP A 170 2.74 2.59 -7.69
CA ASP A 170 1.55 1.78 -7.35
C ASP A 170 1.85 0.50 -6.57
N ASP A 171 2.77 0.61 -5.59
CA ASP A 171 3.17 -0.53 -4.77
C ASP A 171 3.19 -0.19 -3.27
N ILE A 172 2.99 -1.23 -2.47
CA ILE A 172 3.03 -1.19 -1.03
C ILE A 172 4.49 -1.08 -0.56
N ALA A 173 4.74 -0.22 0.43
CA ALA A 173 6.06 -0.10 1.03
C ALA A 173 6.49 -1.42 1.73
N ILE A 174 7.73 -1.83 1.48
CA ILE A 174 8.45 -2.84 2.27
C ILE A 174 8.92 -2.18 3.58
N VAL A 175 9.58 -1.02 3.45
CA VAL A 175 9.93 -0.10 4.56
C VAL A 175 9.72 1.31 4.05
N ASN A 176 9.21 2.18 4.91
CA ASN A 176 9.17 3.63 4.69
C ASN A 176 9.56 4.36 5.98
N ALA A 177 9.92 5.63 5.86
CA ALA A 177 10.37 6.42 6.99
C ALA A 177 10.02 7.91 6.83
N GLY A 178 9.77 8.56 7.96
CA GLY A 178 9.79 10.01 8.10
C GLY A 178 10.90 10.37 9.07
N MET A 179 11.76 11.32 8.71
CA MET A 179 12.93 11.69 9.51
C MET A 179 13.01 13.20 9.63
N ARG A 180 13.17 13.67 10.86
CA ARG A 180 13.28 15.09 11.22
C ARG A 180 14.49 15.31 12.10
N VAL A 181 15.23 16.38 11.83
CA VAL A 181 16.30 16.86 12.72
C VAL A 181 16.19 18.37 12.87
N ARG A 182 16.37 18.86 14.08
CA ARG A 182 16.51 20.28 14.40
C ARG A 182 17.87 20.50 15.05
N PHE A 183 18.60 21.51 14.60
CA PHE A 183 19.90 21.88 15.15
C PHE A 183 19.78 23.04 16.16
N GLU A 184 20.79 23.18 17.01
CA GLU A 184 21.03 24.46 17.69
C GLU A 184 21.35 25.54 16.66
N SER A 185 21.02 26.80 16.99
CA SER A 185 21.16 27.91 16.05
C SER A 185 22.59 28.04 15.51
N ASP A 186 22.71 28.06 14.18
CA ASP A 186 23.97 28.16 13.44
C ASP A 186 25.03 27.12 13.86
N SER A 187 24.58 25.92 14.21
CA SER A 187 25.40 24.81 14.68
C SER A 187 25.13 23.52 13.91
N ILE A 188 26.03 22.56 14.07
CA ILE A 188 25.86 21.16 13.63
C ILE A 188 25.41 20.25 14.79
N VAL A 189 25.20 20.80 15.98
CA VAL A 189 24.76 20.05 17.17
C VAL A 189 23.26 19.82 17.12
N VAL A 190 22.85 18.56 17.20
CA VAL A 190 21.45 18.15 17.15
C VAL A 190 20.73 18.59 18.42
N LYS A 191 19.68 19.39 18.28
CA LYS A 191 18.76 19.77 19.35
C LYS A 191 17.66 18.73 19.54
N ASN A 192 17.03 18.30 18.44
CA ASN A 192 16.00 17.27 18.44
C ASN A 192 16.13 16.39 17.20
N LEU A 193 15.77 15.11 17.34
CA LEU A 193 15.76 14.13 16.27
C LEU A 193 14.50 13.27 16.40
N ASP A 194 13.81 13.03 15.29
CA ASP A 194 12.64 12.15 15.22
C ASP A 194 12.78 11.22 14.02
N LEU A 195 12.80 9.91 14.29
CA LEU A 195 13.01 8.87 13.30
C LEU A 195 11.84 7.88 13.37
N ALA A 196 10.89 7.99 12.45
CA ALA A 196 9.71 7.12 12.39
C ALA A 196 9.78 6.17 11.19
N PHE A 197 9.36 4.92 11.38
CA PHE A 197 9.48 3.84 10.41
C PHE A 197 8.18 3.02 10.31
N GLY A 198 7.74 2.75 9.08
CA GLY A 198 6.73 1.74 8.78
C GLY A 198 7.34 0.47 8.19
N GLY A 199 6.57 -0.62 8.20
CA GLY A 199 7.02 -1.94 7.73
C GLY A 199 7.95 -2.70 8.69
N MET A 200 8.27 -2.12 9.85
CA MET A 200 9.17 -2.68 10.86
C MET A 200 8.45 -3.29 12.08
N ALA A 201 7.15 -3.07 12.22
CA ALA A 201 6.33 -3.59 13.31
C ALA A 201 4.85 -3.69 12.88
N PRO A 202 3.95 -4.23 13.73
CA PRO A 202 2.50 -4.22 13.47
C PRO A 202 1.85 -2.82 13.46
N THR A 203 2.59 -1.78 13.85
CA THR A 203 2.24 -0.36 13.73
C THR A 203 3.45 0.44 13.24
N THR A 204 3.27 1.70 12.88
CA THR A 204 4.41 2.62 12.69
C THR A 204 5.09 2.85 14.04
N VAL A 205 6.42 2.76 14.05
CA VAL A 205 7.24 2.87 15.26
C VAL A 205 8.30 3.95 15.11
N MET A 206 8.90 4.37 16.21
CA MET A 206 10.07 5.26 16.22
C MET A 206 11.29 4.56 16.81
N ALA A 207 12.47 5.18 16.68
CA ALA A 207 13.72 4.72 17.28
C ALA A 207 14.10 5.59 18.51
N PRO A 208 13.44 5.39 19.69
CA PRO A 208 13.58 6.29 20.83
C PRO A 208 14.99 6.29 21.46
N GLY A 209 15.68 5.16 21.46
CA GLY A 209 17.06 5.06 21.93
C GLY A 209 17.99 5.88 21.05
N ALA A 210 17.87 5.75 19.72
CA ALA A 210 18.58 6.58 18.75
C ALA A 210 18.26 8.07 18.92
N MET A 211 16.98 8.44 18.97
CA MET A 211 16.55 9.84 19.13
C MET A 211 17.13 10.49 20.39
N LYS A 212 17.12 9.77 21.52
CA LYS A 212 17.65 10.25 22.79
C LYS A 212 19.18 10.41 22.75
N GLU A 213 19.89 9.38 22.31
CA GLU A 213 21.35 9.29 22.40
C GLU A 213 22.11 10.10 21.35
N LEU A 214 21.44 10.44 20.23
CA LEU A 214 22.00 11.29 19.18
C LEU A 214 21.66 12.77 19.38
N SER A 215 20.68 13.09 20.24
CA SER A 215 20.43 14.47 20.66
C SER A 215 21.63 14.98 21.46
N GLY A 216 22.10 16.19 21.14
CA GLY A 216 23.32 16.80 21.69
C GLY A 216 24.61 16.41 20.97
N MET A 217 24.59 15.48 20.02
CA MET A 217 25.76 15.14 19.20
C MET A 217 25.89 16.07 17.99
N ALA A 218 27.13 16.26 17.51
CA ALA A 218 27.41 16.95 16.26
C ALA A 218 27.09 16.06 15.04
N TRP A 219 26.64 16.66 13.93
CA TRP A 219 26.29 15.98 12.68
C TRP A 219 27.52 15.49 11.88
N GLU A 220 28.27 14.58 12.48
CA GLU A 220 29.52 14.02 11.97
C GLU A 220 29.42 12.50 11.73
N SER A 221 30.49 11.88 11.20
CA SER A 221 30.51 10.44 10.95
C SER A 221 30.30 9.59 12.20
N SER A 222 30.77 10.07 13.37
CA SER A 222 30.56 9.42 14.66
C SER A 222 29.07 9.33 15.04
N LEU A 223 28.26 10.34 14.70
CA LEU A 223 26.81 10.32 14.88
C LEU A 223 26.17 9.28 13.97
N LEU A 224 26.61 9.19 12.72
CA LEU A 224 26.11 8.20 11.76
C LEU A 224 26.37 6.78 12.26
N GLU A 225 27.62 6.46 12.65
CA GLU A 225 28.00 5.14 13.15
C GLU A 225 27.18 4.75 14.39
N LYS A 226 27.17 5.61 15.42
CA LYS A 226 26.39 5.37 16.65
C LYS A 226 24.89 5.24 16.33
N GLY A 227 24.38 6.05 15.40
CA GLY A 227 22.98 6.02 15.00
C GLY A 227 22.59 4.71 14.33
N THR A 228 23.44 4.14 13.49
CA THR A 228 23.16 2.84 12.85
C THR A 228 23.02 1.71 13.87
N ASP A 229 23.91 1.65 14.87
CA ASP A 229 23.84 0.64 15.95
C ASP A 229 22.58 0.80 16.79
N LEU A 230 22.22 2.03 17.15
CA LEU A 230 21.04 2.32 17.96
C LEU A 230 19.74 2.02 17.22
N ILE A 231 19.65 2.33 15.93
CA ILE A 231 18.48 2.01 15.09
C ILE A 231 18.28 0.49 15.00
N LEU A 232 19.36 -0.29 14.84
CA LEU A 232 19.24 -1.76 14.85
C LEU A 232 18.74 -2.30 16.18
N LYS A 233 19.14 -1.69 17.30
CA LYS A 233 18.70 -2.08 18.64
C LYS A 233 17.24 -1.71 18.89
N ASP A 234 16.81 -0.53 18.43
CA ASP A 234 15.44 -0.04 18.62
C ASP A 234 14.43 -0.75 17.72
N LEU A 235 14.86 -1.27 16.56
CA LEU A 235 13.98 -1.88 15.55
C LEU A 235 14.31 -3.37 15.31
N PRO A 236 14.19 -4.24 16.32
CA PRO A 236 14.43 -5.67 16.15
C PRO A 236 13.33 -6.29 15.27
N LEU A 237 13.73 -7.24 14.41
CA LEU A 237 12.80 -8.04 13.60
C LEU A 237 13.05 -9.52 13.81
N SER A 238 11.98 -10.26 14.15
CA SER A 238 12.02 -11.72 14.26
C SER A 238 12.26 -12.37 12.88
N PRO A 239 13.01 -13.49 12.80
CA PRO A 239 13.11 -14.31 11.58
C PRO A 239 11.76 -14.73 10.99
N SER A 240 10.73 -14.87 11.83
CA SER A 240 9.36 -15.23 11.45
C SER A 240 8.44 -14.04 11.19
N ALA A 241 8.96 -12.80 11.18
CA ALA A 241 8.12 -11.62 11.04
C ALA A 241 7.35 -11.63 9.70
N PRO A 242 6.03 -11.33 9.72
CA PRO A 242 5.23 -11.24 8.51
C PRO A 242 5.85 -10.34 7.44
N GLY A 243 5.68 -10.71 6.18
CA GLY A 243 6.29 -10.04 5.02
C GLY A 243 7.70 -10.52 4.67
N GLY A 244 8.38 -11.27 5.55
CA GLY A 244 9.72 -11.82 5.28
C GLY A 244 10.77 -10.72 5.06
N MET A 245 11.75 -10.98 4.20
CA MET A 245 12.79 -10.01 3.81
C MET A 245 13.51 -9.36 5.01
N ILE A 246 13.79 -10.14 6.06
CA ILE A 246 14.23 -9.63 7.37
C ILE A 246 15.51 -8.79 7.24
N GLU A 247 16.56 -9.36 6.68
CA GLU A 247 17.83 -8.66 6.52
C GLU A 247 17.71 -7.46 5.57
N TYR A 248 16.89 -7.57 4.54
CA TYR A 248 16.66 -6.46 3.61
C TYR A 248 15.93 -5.29 4.30
N ARG A 249 14.90 -5.56 5.09
CA ARG A 249 14.19 -4.53 5.87
C ARG A 249 15.11 -3.83 6.85
N ARG A 250 15.96 -4.58 7.57
CA ARG A 250 16.97 -4.02 8.47
C ARG A 250 18.00 -3.16 7.72
N ALA A 251 18.48 -3.61 6.57
CA ALA A 251 19.41 -2.82 5.76
C ALA A 251 18.77 -1.52 5.25
N LEU A 252 17.47 -1.53 4.93
CA LEU A 252 16.74 -0.34 4.47
C LEU A 252 16.61 0.74 5.55
N THR A 253 16.37 0.39 6.81
CA THR A 253 16.29 1.41 7.87
C THR A 253 17.61 2.17 8.03
N LEU A 254 18.73 1.45 7.98
CA LEU A 254 20.07 2.03 8.01
C LEU A 254 20.38 2.83 6.76
N SER A 255 19.99 2.33 5.59
CA SER A 255 20.20 3.02 4.31
C SER A 255 19.41 4.33 4.27
N PHE A 256 18.17 4.36 4.77
CA PHE A 256 17.39 5.59 4.87
C PHE A 256 18.02 6.60 5.83
N PHE A 257 18.52 6.14 6.99
CA PHE A 257 19.23 7.01 7.92
C PHE A 257 20.52 7.57 7.31
N PHE A 258 21.27 6.75 6.57
CA PHE A 258 22.45 7.21 5.83
C PHE A 258 22.10 8.27 4.78
N LYS A 259 21.04 8.05 3.98
CA LYS A 259 20.57 9.04 3.01
C LYS A 259 20.12 10.33 3.69
N PHE A 260 19.44 10.23 4.83
CA PHE A 260 19.04 11.38 5.65
C PHE A 260 20.23 12.18 6.15
N TYR A 261 21.23 11.48 6.70
CA TYR A 261 22.49 12.07 7.11
C TYR A 261 23.16 12.86 5.99
N LEU A 262 23.30 12.26 4.80
CA LEU A 262 23.89 12.93 3.64
C LEU A 262 23.04 14.10 3.12
N SER A 263 21.71 13.95 3.07
CA SER A 263 20.79 15.00 2.61
C SER A 263 20.88 16.24 3.49
N VAL A 264 20.86 16.05 4.82
CA VAL A 264 21.02 17.13 5.79
C VAL A 264 22.43 17.71 5.73
N ARG A 265 23.47 16.89 5.61
CA ARG A 265 24.85 17.37 5.50
C ARG A 265 25.06 18.23 4.26
N SER A 266 24.40 17.91 3.14
CA SER A 266 24.40 18.76 1.94
C SER A 266 23.88 20.16 2.24
N GLN A 267 22.74 20.25 2.93
CA GLN A 267 22.13 21.53 3.30
C GLN A 267 22.98 22.32 4.30
N LEU A 268 23.59 21.62 5.27
CA LEU A 268 24.51 22.24 6.23
C LEU A 268 25.82 22.70 5.56
N ALA A 269 26.34 22.00 4.55
CA ALA A 269 27.53 22.43 3.81
C ALA A 269 27.29 23.74 3.05
N GLU A 270 26.08 23.92 2.50
CA GLU A 270 25.69 25.18 1.86
C GLU A 270 25.52 26.32 2.88
N LYS A 271 24.89 26.03 4.03
CA LYS A 271 24.61 27.03 5.07
C LYS A 271 25.84 27.40 5.91
N LEU A 272 26.65 26.41 6.30
CA LEU A 272 27.77 26.49 7.24
C LEU A 272 29.06 25.90 6.62
N PRO A 273 29.55 26.43 5.48
CA PRO A 273 30.67 25.85 4.73
C PRO A 273 32.00 25.83 5.49
N LYS A 274 32.11 26.60 6.58
CA LYS A 274 33.29 26.60 7.47
C LYS A 274 33.32 25.40 8.42
N LEU A 275 32.15 24.83 8.72
CA LEU A 275 32.00 23.72 9.67
C LEU A 275 31.78 22.40 8.95
N VAL A 276 31.09 22.42 7.81
CA VAL A 276 30.71 21.21 7.08
C VAL A 276 31.30 21.25 5.67
N PRO A 277 32.19 20.30 5.31
CA PRO A 277 32.74 20.22 3.97
C PRO A 277 31.67 19.78 2.96
N PRO A 278 31.81 20.14 1.67
CA PRO A 278 30.89 19.71 0.63
C PRO A 278 30.91 18.19 0.45
N LEU A 279 29.80 17.64 -0.01
CA LEU A 279 29.69 16.23 -0.37
C LEU A 279 30.60 15.86 -1.54
N THR A 280 31.16 14.66 -1.50
CA THR A 280 31.84 14.05 -2.65
C THR A 280 30.85 13.75 -3.78
N SER A 281 31.36 13.52 -5.00
CA SER A 281 30.52 13.23 -6.16
C SER A 281 29.69 11.96 -6.00
N ASP A 282 30.20 10.94 -5.31
CA ASP A 282 29.47 9.69 -5.06
C ASP A 282 28.40 9.85 -3.98
N GLU A 283 28.67 10.63 -2.93
CA GLU A 283 27.66 10.96 -1.92
C GLU A 283 26.52 11.80 -2.50
N GLN A 284 26.81 12.73 -3.42
CA GLN A 284 25.79 13.49 -4.14
C GLN A 284 24.87 12.59 -4.97
N LYS A 285 25.40 11.53 -5.59
CA LYS A 285 24.58 10.54 -6.33
C LYS A 285 23.64 9.79 -5.39
N ALA A 286 24.08 9.48 -4.16
CA ALA A 286 23.25 8.76 -3.20
C ALA A 286 21.98 9.54 -2.83
N ILE A 287 22.06 10.86 -2.70
CA ILE A 287 20.91 11.71 -2.30
C ILE A 287 20.09 12.26 -3.47
N ARG A 288 20.48 11.94 -4.72
CA ARG A 288 19.74 12.41 -5.90
C ARG A 288 18.30 11.86 -5.87
N PRO A 289 17.28 12.72 -6.04
CA PRO A 289 15.90 12.26 -6.15
C PRO A 289 15.70 11.33 -7.33
N SER A 290 14.77 10.38 -7.21
CA SER A 290 14.42 9.51 -8.32
C SER A 290 13.73 10.33 -9.41
N GLN A 291 14.30 10.31 -10.62
CA GLN A 291 13.70 10.93 -11.80
C GLN A 291 12.89 9.88 -12.57
N LEU A 292 11.71 10.29 -13.05
CA LEU A 292 10.99 9.51 -14.05
C LEU A 292 11.71 9.74 -15.36
N GLU A 293 12.36 8.70 -15.89
CA GLU A 293 12.95 8.79 -17.21
C GLU A 293 11.83 8.83 -18.23
N ILE A 294 11.89 9.81 -19.14
CA ILE A 294 10.97 9.87 -20.27
C ILE A 294 11.33 8.70 -21.19
N PRO A 295 10.43 7.73 -21.43
CA PRO A 295 10.74 6.60 -22.29
C PRO A 295 11.03 7.10 -23.71
N LYS A 296 12.17 6.66 -24.26
CA LYS A 296 12.58 6.93 -25.64
C LYS A 296 12.65 5.62 -26.39
N SER A 297 12.00 5.56 -27.55
CA SER A 297 11.94 4.34 -28.36
C SER A 297 12.18 4.64 -29.83
N THR A 298 12.91 3.76 -30.52
CA THR A 298 13.12 3.80 -31.97
C THR A 298 12.66 2.47 -32.56
N GLN A 299 11.80 2.52 -33.58
CA GLN A 299 11.37 1.35 -34.34
C GLN A 299 11.93 1.43 -35.76
N LEU A 300 12.64 0.38 -36.19
CA LEU A 300 13.16 0.25 -37.55
C LEU A 300 12.45 -0.92 -38.24
N PHE A 301 11.92 -0.68 -39.43
CA PHE A 301 11.27 -1.72 -40.23
C PHE A 301 11.56 -1.48 -41.71
N GLN A 302 11.49 -2.57 -42.50
CA GLN A 302 11.65 -2.51 -43.94
C GLN A 302 10.39 -1.94 -44.58
N LYS A 303 10.55 -0.95 -45.46
CA LYS A 303 9.44 -0.45 -46.28
C LYS A 303 9.12 -1.44 -47.39
N VAL A 304 7.84 -1.51 -47.74
CA VAL A 304 7.37 -2.21 -48.95
C VAL A 304 8.01 -1.64 -50.22
N PRO A 305 8.21 -2.45 -51.28
CA PRO A 305 8.70 -1.96 -52.56
C PRO A 305 7.84 -0.84 -53.15
N THR A 306 8.45 0.07 -53.90
CA THR A 306 7.77 1.22 -54.50
C THR A 306 6.71 0.85 -55.54
N HIS A 307 6.82 -0.33 -56.14
CA HIS A 307 5.89 -0.86 -57.12
C HIS A 307 4.74 -1.68 -56.49
N GLN A 308 4.75 -1.89 -55.17
CA GLN A 308 3.69 -2.63 -54.50
C GLN A 308 2.38 -1.82 -54.50
N SER A 309 1.29 -2.46 -54.92
CA SER A 309 -0.05 -1.84 -54.97
C SER A 309 -0.44 -1.19 -53.63
N PRO A 310 -1.10 -0.02 -53.62
CA PRO A 310 -1.64 0.59 -52.41
C PRO A 310 -2.68 -0.28 -51.69
N LEU A 311 -3.35 -1.18 -52.42
CA LEU A 311 -4.37 -2.08 -51.87
C LEU A 311 -3.79 -3.39 -51.31
N ASP A 312 -2.52 -3.69 -51.57
CA ASP A 312 -1.83 -4.86 -51.03
C ASP A 312 -1.34 -4.56 -49.60
N PRO A 313 -1.91 -5.19 -48.55
CA PRO A 313 -1.58 -4.89 -47.16
C PRO A 313 -0.30 -5.59 -46.68
N ILE A 314 0.26 -6.54 -47.44
CA ILE A 314 1.35 -7.38 -46.98
C ILE A 314 2.62 -6.53 -46.75
N GLY A 315 3.23 -6.68 -45.57
CA GLY A 315 4.42 -5.90 -45.19
C GLY A 315 4.15 -4.44 -44.79
N ARG A 316 2.88 -4.00 -44.75
CA ARG A 316 2.48 -2.67 -44.25
C ARG A 316 2.13 -2.74 -42.76
N PRO A 317 2.40 -1.68 -41.98
CA PRO A 317 2.03 -1.60 -40.57
C PRO A 317 0.54 -1.26 -40.42
N ILE A 318 -0.31 -2.18 -40.85
CA ILE A 318 -1.76 -2.00 -40.76
C ILE A 318 -2.19 -2.06 -39.29
N LEU A 319 -3.02 -1.10 -38.89
CA LEU A 319 -3.61 -1.06 -37.56
C LEU A 319 -4.38 -2.36 -37.27
N HIS A 320 -4.31 -2.85 -36.04
CA HIS A 320 -5.12 -4.00 -35.61
C HIS A 320 -6.61 -3.73 -35.88
N ALA A 321 -7.31 -4.68 -36.53
CA ALA A 321 -8.67 -4.47 -37.05
C ALA A 321 -9.69 -4.03 -36.00
N SER A 322 -9.51 -4.44 -34.74
CA SER A 322 -10.39 -4.06 -33.61
C SER A 322 -9.86 -2.92 -32.75
N ALA A 323 -8.74 -2.27 -33.11
CA ALA A 323 -8.08 -1.28 -32.25
C ALA A 323 -9.01 -0.12 -31.86
N LEU A 324 -9.80 0.39 -32.80
CA LEU A 324 -10.73 1.49 -32.52
C LEU A 324 -11.84 1.05 -31.55
N LYS A 325 -12.39 -0.15 -31.74
CA LYS A 325 -13.41 -0.73 -30.84
C LYS A 325 -12.86 -0.94 -29.43
N GLN A 326 -11.60 -1.37 -29.32
CA GLN A 326 -10.92 -1.52 -28.03
C GLN A 326 -10.74 -0.17 -27.34
N ALA A 327 -10.39 0.88 -28.08
CA ALA A 327 -10.19 2.21 -27.54
C ALA A 327 -11.49 2.90 -27.11
N THR A 328 -12.62 2.57 -27.74
CA THR A 328 -13.96 3.12 -27.44
C THR A 328 -14.75 2.30 -26.40
N GLY A 329 -14.32 1.07 -26.12
CA GLY A 329 -15.08 0.14 -25.28
C GLY A 329 -16.22 -0.60 -26.02
N GLU A 330 -16.23 -0.56 -27.35
CA GLU A 330 -17.23 -1.24 -28.20
C GLU A 330 -16.82 -2.69 -28.55
N ALA A 331 -15.57 -3.07 -28.26
CA ALA A 331 -15.13 -4.45 -28.42
C ALA A 331 -15.80 -5.31 -27.33
N VAL A 332 -16.69 -6.22 -27.76
CA VAL A 332 -17.43 -7.12 -26.85
C VAL A 332 -16.53 -8.27 -26.42
N TYR A 333 -16.20 -8.34 -25.14
CA TYR A 333 -15.58 -9.49 -24.46
C TYR A 333 -16.65 -10.40 -23.86
N VAL A 334 -16.25 -11.56 -23.32
CA VAL A 334 -17.18 -12.60 -22.84
C VAL A 334 -18.17 -12.06 -21.79
N ASP A 335 -17.70 -11.25 -20.84
CA ASP A 335 -18.53 -10.69 -19.76
C ASP A 335 -19.32 -9.44 -20.19
N ASP A 336 -19.09 -8.93 -21.42
CA ASP A 336 -19.86 -7.82 -21.99
C ASP A 336 -21.10 -8.33 -22.76
N ILE A 337 -21.20 -9.65 -22.98
CA ILE A 337 -22.35 -10.26 -23.65
C ILE A 337 -23.59 -10.02 -22.77
N PRO A 338 -24.69 -9.45 -23.31
CA PRO A 338 -25.89 -9.19 -22.53
C PRO A 338 -26.43 -10.45 -21.86
N HIS A 339 -26.77 -10.33 -20.58
CA HIS A 339 -27.28 -11.45 -19.80
C HIS A 339 -28.65 -11.93 -20.29
N PHE A 340 -28.88 -13.24 -20.19
CA PHE A 340 -30.21 -13.83 -20.38
C PHE A 340 -31.06 -13.68 -19.11
N GLU A 341 -32.39 -13.63 -19.26
CA GLU A 341 -33.35 -13.41 -18.15
C GLU A 341 -33.21 -14.43 -17.01
N ASN A 342 -32.83 -15.67 -17.34
CA ASN A 342 -32.66 -16.77 -16.38
C ASN A 342 -31.20 -17.25 -16.27
N GLU A 343 -30.24 -16.39 -16.63
CA GLU A 343 -28.82 -16.67 -16.44
C GLU A 343 -28.50 -16.81 -14.94
N LEU A 344 -27.63 -17.77 -14.61
CA LEU A 344 -27.20 -18.03 -13.25
C LEU A 344 -25.69 -17.85 -13.13
N TYR A 345 -25.24 -17.59 -11.92
CA TYR A 345 -23.83 -17.36 -11.61
C TYR A 345 -23.29 -18.48 -10.74
N ALA A 346 -22.03 -18.87 -10.98
CA ALA A 346 -21.33 -19.88 -10.20
C ALA A 346 -20.28 -19.24 -9.28
N GLY A 347 -20.30 -19.63 -8.01
CA GLY A 347 -19.27 -19.35 -7.01
C GLY A 347 -18.49 -20.62 -6.69
N TYR A 348 -17.19 -20.59 -6.91
CA TYR A 348 -16.34 -21.78 -6.72
C TYR A 348 -15.99 -22.02 -5.26
N VAL A 349 -15.98 -23.29 -4.89
CA VAL A 349 -15.49 -23.79 -3.61
C VAL A 349 -14.15 -24.46 -3.88
N LEU A 350 -13.08 -23.82 -3.42
CA LEU A 350 -11.69 -24.20 -3.71
C LEU A 350 -11.01 -24.79 -2.48
N SER A 351 -10.05 -25.69 -2.71
CA SER A 351 -9.20 -26.24 -1.66
C SER A 351 -8.44 -25.16 -0.92
N THR A 352 -8.43 -25.25 0.41
CA THR A 352 -7.58 -24.43 1.29
C THR A 352 -6.34 -25.19 1.78
N ARG A 353 -6.14 -26.43 1.31
CA ARG A 353 -5.03 -27.32 1.71
C ARG A 353 -4.15 -27.68 0.53
N ALA A 354 -2.85 -27.75 0.77
CA ALA A 354 -1.88 -28.11 -0.26
C ALA A 354 -1.99 -29.58 -0.66
N ASN A 355 -2.26 -30.48 0.28
CA ASN A 355 -2.47 -31.90 -0.01
C ASN A 355 -3.25 -32.55 1.15
N ALA A 356 -4.49 -32.98 0.91
CA ALA A 356 -5.34 -33.52 1.95
C ALA A 356 -6.44 -34.44 1.38
N LYS A 357 -6.90 -35.40 2.18
CA LYS A 357 -8.17 -36.10 1.89
C LYS A 357 -9.35 -35.19 2.22
N ILE A 358 -10.40 -35.26 1.43
CA ILE A 358 -11.70 -34.66 1.70
C ILE A 358 -12.49 -35.69 2.53
N ILE A 359 -12.71 -35.38 3.80
CA ILE A 359 -13.46 -36.25 4.71
C ILE A 359 -14.96 -36.03 4.57
N SER A 360 -15.38 -34.78 4.45
CA SER A 360 -16.77 -34.42 4.28
C SER A 360 -16.91 -33.03 3.64
N ILE A 361 -18.06 -32.83 2.97
CA ILE A 361 -18.50 -31.55 2.41
C ILE A 361 -19.90 -31.29 2.98
N ASP A 362 -20.09 -30.12 3.59
CA ASP A 362 -21.37 -29.65 4.13
C ASP A 362 -21.75 -28.32 3.47
N GLU A 363 -22.72 -28.40 2.56
CA GLU A 363 -23.29 -27.26 1.83
C GLU A 363 -24.58 -26.70 2.47
N SER A 364 -25.02 -27.22 3.62
CA SER A 364 -26.36 -26.96 4.16
C SER A 364 -26.63 -25.48 4.42
N GLU A 365 -25.66 -24.74 4.97
CA GLU A 365 -25.77 -23.30 5.18
C GLU A 365 -25.75 -22.51 3.87
N ALA A 366 -25.00 -22.97 2.86
CA ALA A 366 -24.98 -22.33 1.56
C ALA A 366 -26.34 -22.44 0.86
N LEU A 367 -27.01 -23.60 0.98
CA LEU A 367 -28.33 -23.83 0.37
C LEU A 367 -29.48 -23.05 1.03
N LYS A 368 -29.28 -22.55 2.26
CA LYS A 368 -30.27 -21.70 2.95
C LYS A 368 -30.26 -20.25 2.46
N VAL A 369 -29.20 -19.83 1.78
CA VAL A 369 -29.08 -18.45 1.29
C VAL A 369 -30.10 -18.21 0.19
N GLU A 370 -30.92 -17.17 0.34
CA GLU A 370 -31.89 -16.77 -0.67
C GLU A 370 -31.20 -16.52 -2.01
N GLY A 371 -31.79 -17.02 -3.10
CA GLY A 371 -31.23 -16.91 -4.45
C GLY A 371 -30.29 -18.06 -4.84
N VAL A 372 -29.81 -18.87 -3.90
CA VAL A 372 -29.08 -20.10 -4.22
C VAL A 372 -30.00 -21.13 -4.86
N ARG A 373 -29.51 -21.78 -5.92
CA ARG A 373 -30.25 -22.81 -6.67
C ARG A 373 -29.74 -24.22 -6.36
N ARG A 374 -28.43 -24.41 -6.38
CA ARG A 374 -27.82 -25.74 -6.17
C ARG A 374 -26.33 -25.65 -5.87
N PHE A 375 -25.82 -26.63 -5.15
CA PHE A 375 -24.39 -26.93 -5.06
C PHE A 375 -24.06 -28.16 -5.91
N PHE A 376 -23.00 -28.08 -6.72
CA PHE A 376 -22.47 -29.17 -7.53
C PHE A 376 -21.07 -29.55 -7.06
N CYS A 377 -20.77 -30.84 -7.00
CA CYS A 377 -19.42 -31.36 -6.78
C CYS A 377 -19.19 -32.65 -7.59
N ALA A 378 -18.13 -33.40 -7.27
CA ALA A 378 -17.76 -34.61 -7.99
C ALA A 378 -18.89 -35.64 -8.13
N ARG A 379 -19.79 -35.73 -7.14
CA ARG A 379 -20.95 -36.66 -7.17
C ARG A 379 -21.97 -36.33 -8.25
N ASP A 380 -21.96 -35.10 -8.77
CA ASP A 380 -22.87 -34.64 -9.81
C ASP A 380 -22.32 -34.84 -11.23
N VAL A 381 -21.05 -35.28 -11.37
CA VAL A 381 -20.39 -35.54 -12.65
C VAL A 381 -20.12 -37.05 -12.78
N PRO A 382 -20.96 -37.79 -13.52
CA PRO A 382 -20.93 -39.26 -13.48
C PRO A 382 -19.72 -39.86 -14.21
N GLY A 383 -19.09 -40.85 -13.56
CA GLY A 383 -18.07 -41.72 -14.15
C GLY A 383 -16.80 -40.99 -14.59
N GLU A 384 -16.20 -41.45 -15.68
CA GLU A 384 -14.96 -40.88 -16.23
C GLU A 384 -15.11 -39.43 -16.71
N ARG A 385 -16.34 -38.88 -16.78
CA ARG A 385 -16.57 -37.48 -17.18
C ARG A 385 -16.04 -36.46 -16.17
N ASN A 386 -15.78 -36.88 -14.93
CA ASN A 386 -15.14 -36.01 -13.94
C ASN A 386 -13.62 -35.94 -14.16
N MET A 387 -13.02 -36.83 -14.95
CA MET A 387 -11.62 -36.77 -15.33
C MET A 387 -11.44 -35.83 -16.53
N THR A 388 -10.41 -34.99 -16.47
CA THR A 388 -10.11 -33.96 -17.46
C THR A 388 -8.61 -33.80 -17.63
N GLY A 389 -8.23 -32.91 -18.55
CA GLY A 389 -6.86 -32.55 -18.87
C GLY A 389 -6.62 -32.64 -20.38
N SER A 390 -6.07 -31.57 -20.94
CA SER A 390 -5.98 -31.41 -22.41
C SER A 390 -4.96 -32.34 -23.06
N ILE A 391 -4.01 -32.87 -22.29
CA ILE A 391 -2.91 -33.71 -22.78
C ILE A 391 -3.00 -35.11 -22.15
N ALA A 392 -3.08 -35.17 -20.82
CA ALA A 392 -3.33 -36.38 -20.06
C ALA A 392 -4.65 -36.21 -19.29
N HIS A 393 -5.41 -37.29 -19.11
CA HIS A 393 -6.65 -37.27 -18.33
C HIS A 393 -6.34 -37.53 -16.85
N ASP A 394 -5.46 -36.72 -16.26
CA ASP A 394 -4.94 -36.88 -14.90
C ASP A 394 -5.41 -35.80 -13.92
N GLU A 395 -6.32 -34.93 -14.37
CA GLU A 395 -6.97 -33.91 -13.55
C GLU A 395 -8.44 -34.24 -13.32
N TYR A 396 -9.06 -33.55 -12.36
CA TYR A 396 -10.50 -33.66 -12.09
C TYR A 396 -11.19 -32.31 -12.30
N VAL A 397 -12.41 -32.34 -12.85
CA VAL A 397 -13.30 -31.17 -12.88
C VAL A 397 -13.62 -30.74 -11.45
N PHE A 398 -14.07 -31.68 -10.61
CA PHE A 398 -14.22 -31.51 -9.17
C PHE A 398 -13.41 -32.57 -8.42
N ALA A 399 -12.57 -32.15 -7.47
CA ALA A 399 -11.79 -33.06 -6.63
C ALA A 399 -12.72 -34.02 -5.85
N PRO A 400 -12.64 -35.35 -6.08
CA PRO A 400 -13.60 -36.29 -5.50
C PRO A 400 -13.27 -36.66 -4.05
N GLU A 401 -12.04 -37.08 -3.79
CA GLU A 401 -11.62 -37.64 -2.49
C GLU A 401 -10.40 -36.96 -1.90
N ARG A 402 -9.59 -36.31 -2.75
CA ARG A 402 -8.30 -35.74 -2.37
C ARG A 402 -8.08 -34.45 -3.13
N VAL A 403 -7.51 -33.49 -2.43
CA VAL A 403 -6.95 -32.27 -3.00
C VAL A 403 -5.43 -32.35 -3.03
N THR A 404 -4.82 -31.83 -4.09
CA THR A 404 -3.37 -31.89 -4.36
C THR A 404 -2.73 -30.51 -4.49
N CYS A 405 -3.52 -29.43 -4.43
CA CYS A 405 -3.02 -28.07 -4.29
C CYS A 405 -4.06 -27.14 -3.64
N VAL A 406 -3.58 -26.01 -3.09
CA VAL A 406 -4.45 -24.90 -2.70
C VAL A 406 -5.03 -24.28 -3.96
N GLY A 407 -6.33 -24.05 -3.99
CA GLY A 407 -7.04 -23.51 -5.16
C GLY A 407 -7.65 -24.56 -6.09
N GLN A 408 -7.45 -25.86 -5.85
CA GLN A 408 -8.11 -26.90 -6.62
C GLN A 408 -9.64 -26.85 -6.45
N LEU A 409 -10.39 -27.01 -7.53
CA LEU A 409 -11.85 -26.95 -7.52
C LEU A 409 -12.45 -28.19 -6.85
N ILE A 410 -13.26 -27.98 -5.80
CA ILE A 410 -13.95 -29.06 -5.06
C ILE A 410 -15.44 -29.08 -5.42
N GLY A 411 -16.03 -27.91 -5.62
CA GLY A 411 -17.42 -27.77 -6.00
C GLY A 411 -17.75 -26.35 -6.45
N MET A 412 -19.01 -26.12 -6.81
CA MET A 412 -19.52 -24.78 -7.12
C MET A 412 -20.94 -24.60 -6.59
N VAL A 413 -21.23 -23.42 -6.06
CA VAL A 413 -22.58 -22.97 -5.71
C VAL A 413 -23.12 -22.15 -6.87
N VAL A 414 -24.31 -22.48 -7.36
CA VAL A 414 -25.00 -21.75 -8.41
C VAL A 414 -26.15 -20.94 -7.81
N ALA A 415 -26.21 -19.64 -8.14
CA ALA A 415 -27.23 -18.70 -7.63
C ALA A 415 -27.71 -17.72 -8.72
N CYS A 416 -28.76 -16.95 -8.41
CA CYS A 416 -29.34 -15.97 -9.34
C CYS A 416 -28.48 -14.73 -9.60
N ASP A 417 -27.48 -14.45 -8.77
CA ASP A 417 -26.55 -13.35 -8.95
C ASP A 417 -25.14 -13.70 -8.46
N GLN A 418 -24.15 -12.96 -8.97
CA GLN A 418 -22.74 -13.20 -8.70
C GLN A 418 -22.37 -13.06 -7.21
N LEU A 419 -22.93 -12.07 -6.51
CA LEU A 419 -22.57 -11.80 -5.11
C LEU A 419 -23.12 -12.90 -4.20
N THR A 420 -24.35 -13.33 -4.43
CA THR A 420 -24.98 -14.45 -3.72
C THR A 420 -24.21 -15.73 -3.93
N ALA A 421 -23.84 -16.07 -5.17
CA ALA A 421 -23.04 -17.25 -5.48
C ALA A 421 -21.68 -17.24 -4.74
N GLN A 422 -20.96 -16.11 -4.76
CA GLN A 422 -19.68 -15.94 -4.08
C GLN A 422 -19.79 -16.00 -2.55
N ARG A 423 -20.87 -15.45 -1.96
CA ARG A 423 -21.12 -15.50 -0.51
C ARG A 423 -21.47 -16.91 -0.06
N ALA A 424 -22.41 -17.56 -0.75
CA ALA A 424 -22.84 -18.90 -0.42
C ALA A 424 -21.70 -19.93 -0.58
N ALA A 425 -20.84 -19.79 -1.59
CA ALA A 425 -19.65 -20.64 -1.75
C ALA A 425 -18.72 -20.62 -0.52
N LYS A 426 -18.63 -19.49 0.20
CA LYS A 426 -17.83 -19.38 1.44
C LYS A 426 -18.47 -20.05 2.65
N LEU A 427 -19.77 -20.37 2.59
CA LEU A 427 -20.50 -21.05 3.66
C LEU A 427 -20.38 -22.58 3.55
N VAL A 428 -19.91 -23.11 2.41
CA VAL A 428 -19.64 -24.54 2.24
C VAL A 428 -18.46 -24.95 3.12
N LYS A 429 -18.70 -25.85 4.06
CA LYS A 429 -17.69 -26.34 5.00
C LYS A 429 -17.06 -27.62 4.47
N ILE A 430 -15.74 -27.69 4.47
CA ILE A 430 -14.99 -28.85 4.03
C ILE A 430 -14.10 -29.32 5.16
N GLN A 431 -14.23 -30.60 5.51
CA GLN A 431 -13.35 -31.26 6.47
C GLN A 431 -12.22 -31.95 5.74
N TYR A 432 -10.99 -31.67 6.17
CA TYR A 432 -9.77 -32.19 5.57
C TYR A 432 -9.00 -33.08 6.55
N GLU A 433 -8.31 -34.08 6.02
CA GLU A 433 -7.22 -34.80 6.70
C GLU A 433 -5.92 -34.56 5.91
N ASP A 434 -4.97 -33.80 6.47
CA ASP A 434 -3.73 -33.45 5.77
C ASP A 434 -2.87 -34.70 5.49
N ILE A 435 -2.39 -34.82 4.25
CA ILE A 435 -1.53 -35.93 3.83
C ILE A 435 -0.08 -35.48 3.88
N LYS A 436 0.77 -36.24 4.58
CA LYS A 436 2.23 -36.05 4.61
C LYS A 436 2.97 -37.11 3.77
N PRO A 437 4.15 -36.80 3.21
CA PRO A 437 4.84 -35.49 3.23
C PRO A 437 4.18 -34.46 2.30
N LEU A 438 4.37 -33.17 2.59
CA LEU A 438 3.99 -32.09 1.68
C LEU A 438 5.17 -31.77 0.75
N ILE A 439 4.96 -31.94 -0.56
CA ILE A 439 5.93 -31.57 -1.59
C ILE A 439 5.53 -30.20 -2.13
N ILE A 440 6.27 -29.16 -1.76
CA ILE A 440 6.01 -27.78 -2.16
C ILE A 440 7.14 -27.21 -3.03
N THR A 441 8.39 -27.53 -2.69
CA THR A 441 9.57 -27.03 -3.41
C THR A 441 10.10 -28.09 -4.38
N ILE A 442 10.82 -27.64 -5.40
CA ILE A 442 11.56 -28.53 -6.32
C ILE A 442 12.53 -29.43 -5.52
N GLN A 443 13.19 -28.89 -4.49
CA GLN A 443 14.10 -29.66 -3.64
C GLN A 443 13.39 -30.81 -2.92
N ALA A 444 12.13 -30.63 -2.51
CA ALA A 444 11.34 -31.65 -1.83
C ALA A 444 10.75 -32.70 -2.79
N SER A 445 10.86 -32.52 -4.11
CA SER A 445 10.38 -33.48 -5.11
C SER A 445 11.42 -34.55 -5.50
N PHE A 446 12.69 -34.33 -5.15
CA PHE A 446 13.77 -35.31 -5.25
C PHE A 446 13.87 -36.09 -3.94
#